data_AF-A0A519VN41-F1
#
_entry.id   AF-A0A519VN41-F1
#
_cell.length_a   1.000
_cell.length_b   1.000
_cell.length_c   1.000
_cell.angle_alpha   90.00
_cell.angle_beta   90.00
_cell.angle_gamma   90.00
#
_symmetry.space_group_name_H-M   'P 1'
#
loop_
_entity.id
_entity.type
_entity.pdbx_description
1 polymer ?
#
loop_
_entity_poly.entity_id
_entity_poly.type
_entity_poly.pdbx_seq_one_letter_code
_entity_poly.pdbx_strand_id
1 'polypeptide(L)' 'MGLIKQGILGGFRKKTGTVVGAYWRKLDVIRALPRNSGKGATQLQINQQLKFGLVTSFLSNISGLIDV' A
#
# COMPACT_ATOMS: atom_id res chain seq x y z
N MET A 1 0.76 12.98 -1.02
CA MET A 1 -0.26 12.38 -0.13
C MET A 1 -0.81 13.50 0.71
N GLY A 2 -2.12 13.75 0.63
CA GLY A 2 -2.78 14.80 1.41
C GLY A 2 -3.39 14.24 2.70
N LEU A 3 -3.48 15.07 3.73
CA LEU A 3 -4.26 14.79 4.93
C LEU A 3 -5.67 15.37 4.77
N ILE A 4 -6.70 14.59 5.08
CA ILE A 4 -8.07 15.10 5.18
C ILE A 4 -8.24 15.68 6.57
N LYS A 5 -8.42 16.99 6.68
CA LYS A 5 -8.91 17.61 7.93
C LYS A 5 -10.43 17.41 7.94
N GLN A 6 -10.98 16.80 9.00
CA GLN A 6 -12.43 16.53 9.12
C GLN A 6 -13.27 17.76 8.71
N GLY A 7 -14.10 17.60 7.68
CA GLY A 7 -15.18 18.52 7.30
C GLY A 7 -16.49 17.74 7.16
N ILE A 8 -17.55 18.34 6.60
CA ILE A 8 -18.91 17.72 6.49
C ILE A 8 -18.90 16.31 5.87
N LEU A 9 -17.97 16.01 4.97
CA LEU A 9 -17.90 14.73 4.25
C LEU A 9 -17.04 13.66 4.97
N GLY A 10 -16.34 14.01 6.05
CA GLY A 10 -15.46 13.09 6.79
C GLY A 10 -14.34 12.45 5.95
N GLY A 11 -13.71 11.41 6.51
CA GLY A 11 -12.79 10.55 5.79
C GLY A 11 -13.54 9.50 4.96
N PHE A 12 -13.18 9.33 3.69
CA PHE A 12 -13.73 8.28 2.84
C PHE A 12 -12.70 7.18 2.59
N ARG A 13 -13.17 5.97 2.32
CA ARG A 13 -12.34 4.79 2.08
C ARG A 13 -12.54 4.29 0.65
N LYS A 14 -11.49 3.66 0.10
CA LYS A 14 -11.45 3.11 -1.27
C LYS A 14 -11.39 4.22 -2.33
N LYS A 15 -11.57 3.83 -3.60
CA LYS A 15 -11.43 4.69 -4.78
C LYS A 15 -12.68 5.55 -4.95
N THR A 16 -12.49 6.86 -5.03
CA THR A 16 -13.51 7.85 -5.37
C THR A 16 -12.98 8.67 -6.54
N GLY A 17 -13.31 8.25 -7.76
CA GLY A 17 -12.82 8.89 -8.99
C GLY A 17 -11.30 8.76 -9.16
N THR A 18 -10.61 9.90 -9.25
CA THR A 18 -9.15 10.01 -9.44
C THR A 18 -8.34 9.84 -8.16
N VAL A 19 -9.00 9.87 -7.01
CA VAL A 19 -8.39 9.80 -5.69
C VAL A 19 -8.79 8.53 -4.95
N VAL A 20 -7.92 8.08 -4.06
CA VAL A 20 -8.15 6.94 -3.17
C VAL A 20 -7.99 7.42 -1.74
N GLY A 21 -9.06 7.22 -0.96
CA GLY A 21 -9.07 7.48 0.47
C GLY A 21 -8.59 6.25 1.24
N ALA A 22 -7.72 6.48 2.22
CA ALA A 22 -7.21 5.44 3.12
C ALA A 22 -7.11 5.99 4.56
N TYR A 23 -6.98 5.07 5.52
CA TYR A 23 -6.72 5.41 6.91
C TYR A 23 -5.31 4.96 7.27
N TRP A 24 -4.50 5.87 7.79
CA TRP A 24 -3.11 5.58 8.13
C TRP A 24 -2.71 6.28 9.42
N ARG A 25 -2.22 5.52 10.40
CA ARG A 25 -1.71 6.05 11.69
C ARG A 25 -2.64 7.10 12.33
N LYS A 26 -3.93 6.76 12.44
CA LYS A 26 -4.98 7.64 12.98
C LYS A 26 -5.36 8.87 12.15
N LEU A 27 -4.88 8.95 10.90
CA LEU A 27 -5.16 10.06 9.99
C LEU A 27 -5.91 9.56 8.76
N ASP A 28 -6.92 10.32 8.36
CA ASP A 28 -7.57 10.15 7.07
C ASP A 28 -6.70 10.77 5.98
N VAL A 29 -6.35 9.98 4.98
CA VAL A 29 -5.34 10.33 3.97
C VAL A 29 -5.89 10.16 2.57
N ILE A 30 -5.54 11.10 1.69
CA ILE A 30 -5.86 11.04 0.26
C ILE A 30 -4.59 10.81 -0.53
N ARG A 31 -4.67 9.85 -1.46
CA ARG A 31 -3.64 9.59 -2.46
C ARG A 31 -4.25 9.70 -3.85
N ALA A 32 -3.48 10.21 -4.79
CA ALA A 32 -3.84 10.10 -6.21
C ALA A 32 -3.70 8.63 -6.64
N LEU A 33 -4.49 8.21 -7.63
CA LEU A 33 -4.24 6.94 -8.29
C LEU A 33 -2.82 6.91 -8.86
N PRO A 34 -2.12 5.77 -8.77
CA PRO A 34 -0.83 5.62 -9.43
C PRO A 34 -1.04 5.82 -10.93
N ARG A 35 -0.17 6.64 -11.53
CA ARG A 35 -0.16 6.80 -13.00
C ARG A 35 0.36 5.50 -13.61
N ASN A 36 -0.33 5.01 -14.63
CA ASN A 36 0.18 3.88 -15.39
C ASN A 36 1.55 4.25 -16.00
N SER A 37 2.56 3.41 -15.77
CA SER A 37 3.91 3.62 -16.26
C SER A 37 4.32 2.40 -17.07
N GLY A 38 4.77 2.62 -18.31
CA GLY A 38 5.34 1.56 -19.16
C GLY A 38 6.82 1.29 -18.90
N LYS A 39 7.45 2.02 -17.96
CA LYS A 39 8.86 1.81 -17.61
C LYS A 39 9.00 0.50 -16.82
N GLY A 40 9.91 -0.37 -17.27
CA GLY A 40 10.28 -1.57 -16.54
C GLY A 40 10.91 -1.26 -15.17
N ALA A 41 10.88 -2.24 -14.27
CA ALA A 41 11.50 -2.11 -12.96
C ALA A 41 13.03 -1.99 -13.10
N THR A 42 13.65 -1.12 -12.30
CA THR A 42 15.12 -0.99 -12.28
C THR A 42 15.75 -2.18 -11.57
N GLN A 43 17.05 -2.45 -11.82
CA GLN A 43 17.75 -3.56 -11.17
C GLN A 43 17.70 -3.47 -9.63
N LEU A 44 17.78 -2.26 -9.07
CA LEU A 44 17.64 -2.05 -7.63
C LEU A 44 16.25 -2.41 -7.12
N GLN A 45 15.20 -2.10 -7.89
CA GLN A 45 13.82 -2.49 -7.55
C GLN A 45 13.63 -4.01 -7.61
N ILE A 46 14.20 -4.68 -8.63
CA ILE A 46 14.17 -6.14 -8.75
C ILE A 46 14.88 -6.79 -7.56
N ASN A 47 16.06 -6.31 -7.21
CA ASN A 47 16.80 -6.82 -6.05
C ASN A 47 16.00 -6.68 -4.75
N GLN A 48 15.27 -5.57 -4.58
CA GLN A 48 14.41 -5.39 -3.41
C GLN A 48 13.21 -6.35 -3.42
N GLN A 49 12.59 -6.56 -4.57
CA GLN A 49 11.50 -7.55 -4.73
C GLN A 49 11.98 -8.96 -4.39
N LEU A 50 13.18 -9.34 -4.83
CA LEU A 50 13.78 -10.65 -4.51
C LEU A 50 14.02 -10.82 -3.01
N LYS A 51 14.59 -9.81 -2.34
CA LYS A 51 14.80 -9.83 -0.88
C LYS A 51 13.49 -10.02 -0.13
N PHE A 52 12.46 -9.26 -0.49
CA PHE A 52 11.14 -9.41 0.12
C PHE A 52 10.53 -10.77 -0.17
N GLY A 53 10.60 -11.23 -1.43
CA GLY A 53 10.08 -12.54 -1.85
C GLY A 53 10.69 -13.70 -1.07
N LEU A 54 12.00 -13.65 -0.80
CA LEU A 54 12.69 -14.66 0.02
C LEU A 54 12.14 -14.66 1.44
N VAL A 55 12.06 -13.50 2.09
CA VAL A 55 11.57 -13.38 3.47
C VAL A 55 10.11 -13.82 3.57
N THR A 56 9.24 -13.41 2.63
CA THR A 56 7.83 -13.78 2.65
C THR A 56 7.64 -15.27 2.39
N SER A 57 8.40 -15.86 1.45
CA SER A 57 8.36 -17.31 1.17
C SER A 57 8.83 -18.13 2.36
N PHE A 58 9.89 -17.69 3.04
CA PHE A 58 10.35 -18.33 4.26
C PHE A 58 9.28 -18.27 5.37
N LEU A 59 8.74 -17.08 5.64
CA LEU A 59 7.75 -16.89 6.69
C LEU A 59 6.39 -17.54 6.39
N SER A 60 5.97 -17.63 5.13
CA SER A 60 4.70 -18.29 4.76
C SER A 60 4.67 -19.78 5.08
N ASN A 61 5.84 -20.44 5.11
CA ASN A 61 5.91 -21.85 5.53
C ASN A 61 5.72 -22.02 7.05
N ILE A 62 5.95 -20.96 7.84
CA ILE A 62 5.83 -20.98 9.30
C ILE A 62 4.46 -20.44 9.75
N SER A 63 3.75 -19.69 8.90
CA SER A 63 2.48 -19.05 9.29
C SER A 63 1.42 -20.05 9.76
N GLY A 64 1.39 -21.26 9.21
CA GLY A 64 0.46 -22.32 9.66
C GLY A 64 0.75 -22.86 11.07
N LEU A 65 1.92 -22.58 11.65
CA LEU A 65 2.28 -22.95 13.03
C LEU A 65 2.03 -21.83 14.04
N ILE A 66 1.77 -20.61 13.56
CA ILE A 66 1.62 -19.40 14.39
C ILE A 66 0.14 -19.03 14.59
N ASP A 67 -0.79 -19.65 13.84
CA ASP A 67 -2.23 -19.50 14.10
C ASP A 67 -2.59 -20.13 15.46
N VAL A 68 -2.68 -19.27 16.48
CA VAL A 68 -3.33 -19.48 17.79
C VAL A 68 -4.53 -18.56 17.87
#